data_AF-T0D0M5-F1
#
_entry.id   AF-T0D0M5-F1
#
_cell.length_a   1.000
_cell.length_b   1.000
_cell.length_c   1.000
_cell.angle_alpha   90.00
_cell.angle_beta   90.00
_cell.angle_gamma   90.00
#
_symmetry.space_group_name_H-M   'P 1'
#
loop_
_entity.id
_entity.type
_entity.pdbx_description
1 polymer ?
#
loop_
_entity_poly.entity_id
_entity_poly.type
_entity_poly.pdbx_seq_one_letter_code
_entity_poly.pdbx_strand_id
1 'polypeptide(L)'
;MRLGVNIEYDGRNYDILELPPEAFVHLIPCMSKQQYRRLSERFEDVWPEPTIRRNHMLAFTAAKLGTSIDYLFLYRDALQFDDDEMERYIERHTKQGHRPS
;
A
#
# COMPACT_ATOMS: atom_id res chain seq x y z
N MET A 1 9.13 9.75 3.69
CA MET A 1 9.86 8.81 2.81
C MET A 1 9.32 9.05 1.41
N ARG A 2 10.16 9.14 0.37
CA ARG A 2 9.70 9.29 -1.03
C ARG A 2 9.97 7.98 -1.76
N LEU A 3 8.99 7.47 -2.50
CA LEU A 3 9.19 6.25 -3.31
C LEU A 3 9.98 6.55 -4.59
N GLY A 4 10.12 7.82 -4.97
CA GLY A 4 10.84 8.21 -6.18
C GLY A 4 10.04 7.98 -7.46
N VAL A 5 8.79 7.54 -7.34
CA VAL A 5 7.83 7.43 -8.44
C VAL A 5 6.94 8.67 -8.43
N ASN A 6 7.10 9.52 -9.44
CA ASN A 6 6.26 10.68 -9.65
C ASN A 6 5.16 10.37 -10.66
N ILE A 7 3.94 10.81 -10.37
CA ILE A 7 2.79 10.67 -11.25
C ILE A 7 2.18 12.03 -11.50
N GLU A 8 1.86 12.30 -12.76
CA GLU A 8 1.07 13.46 -13.14
C GLU A 8 -0.42 13.17 -12.91
N TYR A 9 -1.07 14.02 -12.12
CA TYR A 9 -2.50 13.99 -11.88
C TYR A 9 -3.03 15.44 -11.87
N ASP A 10 -4.08 15.69 -12.65
CA ASP A 10 -4.69 17.03 -12.79
C ASP A 10 -3.68 18.16 -13.11
N GLY A 11 -2.73 17.87 -14.00
CA GLY A 11 -1.69 18.82 -14.44
C GLY A 11 -0.60 19.13 -13.40
N ARG A 12 -0.52 18.34 -12.31
CA ARG A 12 0.50 18.47 -11.27
C ARG A 12 1.24 17.14 -11.06
N ASN A 13 2.54 17.24 -10.75
CA ASN A 13 3.36 16.08 -10.39
C ASN A 13 3.27 15.82 -8.88
N TYR A 14 2.94 14.59 -8.51
CA TYR A 14 2.88 14.13 -7.13
C TYR A 14 3.87 12.99 -6.92
N ASP A 15 4.50 12.94 -5.74
CA ASP A 15 5.01 11.66 -5.25
C ASP A 15 3.79 10.75 -5.02
N ILE A 16 3.92 9.49 -5.41
CA ILE A 16 2.84 8.52 -5.33
C ILE A 16 2.22 8.39 -3.94
N LEU A 17 3.01 8.61 -2.88
CA LEU A 17 2.53 8.57 -1.49
C LEU A 17 1.76 9.84 -1.09
N GLU A 18 1.91 10.91 -1.85
CA GLU A 18 1.30 12.23 -1.62
C GLU A 18 0.08 12.48 -2.54
N LEU A 19 -0.30 11.50 -3.37
CA LEU A 19 -1.45 11.62 -4.26
C LEU A 19 -2.75 11.92 -3.48
N PRO A 20 -3.69 12.67 -4.08
CA PRO A 20 -5.03 12.78 -3.52
C PRO A 20 -5.63 11.38 -3.25
N PRO A 21 -6.33 11.15 -2.12
CA PRO A 21 -6.90 9.84 -1.78
C PRO A 21 -7.74 9.21 -2.89
N GLU A 22 -8.50 10.03 -3.61
CA GLU A 22 -9.32 9.66 -4.75
C GLU A 22 -8.51 9.18 -5.96
N ALA A 23 -7.26 9.62 -6.12
CA ALA A 23 -6.36 9.13 -7.16
C ALA A 23 -5.63 7.87 -6.70
N PHE A 24 -5.22 7.82 -5.43
CA PHE A 24 -4.45 6.70 -4.89
C PHE A 24 -5.23 5.37 -4.91
N VAL A 25 -6.54 5.39 -4.69
CA VAL A 25 -7.38 4.16 -4.78
C VAL A 25 -7.34 3.50 -6.16
N HIS A 26 -7.08 4.28 -7.21
CA HIS A 26 -7.00 3.80 -8.60
C HIS A 26 -5.61 3.36 -9.03
N LEU A 27 -4.62 3.55 -8.15
CA LEU A 27 -3.22 3.36 -8.45
C LEU A 27 -2.82 1.88 -8.50
N ILE A 28 -3.46 1.03 -7.70
CA ILE A 28 -3.16 -0.40 -7.67
C ILE A 28 -4.12 -1.10 -8.65
N PRO A 29 -3.67 -1.43 -9.88
CA PRO A 29 -4.57 -1.81 -10.98
C PRO A 29 -5.38 -3.08 -10.70
N CYS A 30 -4.86 -3.96 -9.82
CA CYS A 30 -5.45 -5.24 -9.47
C CYS A 30 -6.32 -5.19 -8.21
N MET A 31 -6.47 -4.03 -7.55
CA MET A 31 -7.22 -3.88 -6.31
C MET A 31 -8.54 -3.15 -6.55
N SER A 32 -9.65 -3.78 -6.17
CA SER A 32 -10.96 -3.12 -6.20
C SER A 32 -11.08 -2.05 -5.11
N LYS A 33 -11.99 -1.09 -5.29
CA LYS A 33 -12.29 -0.05 -4.28
C LYS A 33 -12.67 -0.63 -2.91
N GLN A 34 -13.37 -1.77 -2.89
CA GLN A 34 -13.76 -2.43 -1.65
C GLN A 34 -12.56 -3.06 -0.94
N GLN A 35 -11.68 -3.75 -1.67
CA GLN A 35 -10.43 -4.28 -1.13
C GLN A 35 -9.54 -3.16 -0.59
N TYR A 36 -9.45 -2.05 -1.31
CA TYR A 36 -8.71 -0.87 -0.86
C TYR A 36 -9.24 -0.34 0.48
N ARG A 37 -10.57 -0.17 0.61
CA ARG A 37 -11.19 0.31 1.86
C ARG A 37 -10.89 -0.61 3.02
N ARG A 38 -11.13 -1.92 2.84
CA ARG A 38 -10.84 -2.94 3.86
C ARG A 38 -9.38 -2.91 4.30
N LEU A 39 -8.45 -2.84 3.34
CA LEU A 39 -7.02 -2.76 3.63
C LEU A 39 -6.64 -1.46 4.34
N SER A 40 -7.15 -0.32 3.86
CA SER A 40 -6.87 1.00 4.44
C SER A 40 -7.40 1.10 5.86
N GLU A 41 -8.63 0.66 6.12
CA GLU A 41 -9.24 0.65 7.46
C GLU A 41 -8.40 -0.21 8.42
N ARG A 42 -8.05 -1.44 8.00
CA ARG A 42 -7.23 -2.34 8.83
C ARG A 42 -5.84 -1.76 9.13
N PHE A 43 -5.22 -1.09 8.15
CA PHE A 43 -3.88 -0.56 8.28
C PHE A 43 -3.86 0.80 9.00
N GLU A 44 -4.96 1.55 9.01
CA GLU A 44 -5.08 2.83 9.70
C GLU A 44 -4.97 2.70 11.22
N ASP A 45 -5.49 1.62 11.79
CA ASP A 45 -5.35 1.30 13.22
C ASP A 45 -3.89 1.18 13.68
N VAL A 46 -3.00 0.81 12.76
CA VAL A 46 -1.59 0.54 13.03
C VAL A 46 -0.70 1.70 12.57
N TRP A 47 -0.99 2.23 11.39
CA TRP A 47 -0.28 3.32 10.74
C TRP A 47 -1.27 4.45 10.41
N PRO A 48 -1.51 5.38 11.36
CA PRO A 48 -2.46 6.47 11.16
C PRO A 48 -1.96 7.52 10.17
N GLU A 49 -0.64 7.64 10.00
CA GLU A 49 -0.03 8.59 9.05
C GLU A 49 -0.24 8.10 7.60
N PRO A 50 -0.87 8.90 6.72
CA PRO A 50 -1.24 8.47 5.38
C PRO A 50 -0.08 7.99 4.50
N THR A 51 1.08 8.66 4.52
CA THR A 51 2.20 8.29 3.63
C THR A 51 2.84 6.95 4.04
N ILE A 52 3.01 6.72 5.34
CA ILE A 52 3.48 5.46 5.92
C ILE A 52 2.47 4.35 5.64
N ARG A 53 1.18 4.61 5.85
CA ARG A 53 0.10 3.67 5.56
C ARG A 53 0.11 3.25 4.10
N ARG A 54 0.13 4.22 3.19
CA ARG A 54 0.16 3.98 1.73
C ARG A 54 1.38 3.17 1.33
N ASN A 55 2.54 3.46 1.90
CA ASN A 55 3.75 2.67 1.67
C ASN A 55 3.57 1.21 2.10
N HIS A 56 2.97 0.96 3.28
CA HIS A 56 2.65 -0.39 3.73
C HIS A 56 1.60 -1.08 2.84
N MET A 57 0.59 -0.36 2.35
CA MET A 57 -0.40 -0.91 1.42
C MET A 57 0.25 -1.34 0.10
N LEU A 58 1.14 -0.52 -0.46
CA LEU A 58 1.89 -0.85 -1.67
C LEU A 58 2.81 -2.05 -1.44
N ALA A 59 3.56 -2.06 -0.33
CA ALA A 59 4.45 -3.15 0.03
C ALA A 59 3.70 -4.48 0.27
N PHE A 60 2.57 -4.44 0.97
CA PHE A 60 1.69 -5.60 1.16
C PHE A 60 1.22 -6.16 -0.18
N THR A 61 0.73 -5.28 -1.06
CA THR A 61 0.23 -5.69 -2.37
C THR A 61 1.35 -6.29 -3.22
N ALA A 62 2.53 -5.66 -3.25
CA ALA A 62 3.69 -6.18 -3.97
C ALA A 62 4.09 -7.58 -3.46
N ALA A 63 4.13 -7.76 -2.13
CA ALA A 63 4.42 -9.06 -1.53
C ALA A 63 3.38 -10.12 -1.90
N LYS A 64 2.09 -9.75 -1.93
CA LYS A 64 0.99 -10.64 -2.31
C LYS A 64 1.07 -11.11 -3.76
N LEU A 65 1.61 -10.29 -4.64
CA LEU A 65 1.77 -10.59 -6.07
C LEU A 65 3.14 -11.16 -6.42
N GLY A 66 4.01 -11.35 -5.42
CA GLY A 66 5.37 -11.85 -5.63
C GLY A 66 6.24 -10.89 -6.45
N THR A 67 6.02 -9.59 -6.33
CA THR A 67 6.70 -8.54 -7.12
C THR A 67 7.27 -7.44 -6.22
N SER A 68 8.03 -6.49 -6.78
CA SER A 68 8.44 -5.26 -6.08
C SER A 68 7.42 -4.14 -6.31
N ILE A 69 7.48 -3.08 -5.49
CA ILE A 69 6.63 -1.89 -5.65
C ILE A 69 6.85 -1.26 -7.04
N ASP A 70 8.08 -1.27 -7.56
CA ASP A 70 8.42 -0.70 -8.87
C ASP A 70 7.68 -1.38 -10.02
N TYR A 71 7.42 -2.68 -9.89
CA TYR A 71 6.73 -3.49 -10.89
C TYR A 71 5.24 -3.66 -10.60
N LEU A 72 4.73 -3.13 -9.48
CA LEU A 72 3.35 -3.28 -9.06
C LEU A 72 2.37 -2.74 -10.11
N PHE A 73 2.71 -1.61 -10.72
CA PHE A 73 1.86 -0.93 -11.71
C PHE A 73 1.81 -1.63 -13.06
N LEU A 74 2.68 -2.61 -13.30
CA LEU A 74 2.68 -3.41 -14.52
C LEU A 74 1.82 -4.67 -14.38
N TYR A 75 1.39 -5.00 -13.16
CA TYR A 75 0.67 -6.23 -12.88
C TYR A 75 -0.80 -6.13 -13.33
N ARG A 76 -1.30 -7.20 -13.96
CA ARG A 76 -2.66 -7.24 -14.55
C ARG A 76 -3.56 -8.33 -13.98
N ASP A 77 -3.02 -9.27 -13.21
CA ASP A 77 -3.84 -10.35 -12.66
C ASP A 77 -4.60 -9.91 -11.40
N ALA A 78 -5.61 -10.68 -11.01
CA ALA A 78 -6.45 -10.38 -9.87
C ALA A 78 -5.68 -10.46 -8.56
N LEU A 79 -5.85 -9.46 -7.70
CA LEU A 79 -5.35 -9.49 -6.33
C LEU A 79 -6.33 -10.23 -5.42
N GLN A 80 -5.84 -11.24 -4.70
CA GLN A 80 -6.60 -11.98 -3.70
C GLN A 80 -5.86 -11.93 -2.36
N PHE A 81 -6.54 -11.50 -1.30
CA PHE A 81 -6.04 -11.56 0.07
C PHE A 81 -7.16 -11.67 1.11
N ASP A 82 -6.83 -12.24 2.26
CA ASP A 82 -7.73 -12.38 3.42
C ASP A 82 -7.24 -11.62 4.67
N ASP A 83 -8.01 -11.70 5.76
CA ASP A 83 -7.67 -11.01 7.02
C ASP A 83 -6.44 -11.60 7.69
N ASP A 84 -6.25 -12.93 7.63
CA ASP A 84 -5.09 -13.60 8.23
C ASP A 84 -3.78 -13.19 7.55
N GLU A 85 -3.82 -12.93 6.24
CA GLU A 85 -2.69 -12.40 5.49
C GLU A 85 -2.37 -10.95 5.86
N MET A 86 -3.38 -10.11 6.04
CA MET A 86 -3.20 -8.75 6.54
C MET A 86 -2.62 -8.75 7.96
N GLU A 87 -3.13 -9.62 8.84
CA GLU A 87 -2.66 -9.73 10.22
C GLU A 87 -1.20 -10.17 10.27
N ARG A 88 -0.84 -11.23 9.52
CA ARG A 88 0.55 -11.70 9.44
C ARG A 88 1.48 -10.61 8.91
N TYR A 89 1.03 -9.79 7.96
CA TYR A 89 1.81 -8.66 7.49
C TYR A 89 2.01 -7.61 8.59
N ILE A 90 0.93 -7.21 9.28
CA ILE A 90 0.97 -6.24 10.38
C ILE A 90 1.89 -6.72 11.49
N GLU A 91 1.73 -7.96 11.95
CA GLU A 91 2.58 -8.53 12.98
C GLU A 91 4.06 -8.50 12.60
N ARG A 92 4.40 -8.87 11.36
CA ARG A 92 5.79 -8.90 10.90
C ARG A 92 6.42 -7.50 10.90
N HIS A 93 5.65 -6.47 10.59
CA HIS A 93 6.16 -5.09 10.44
C HIS A 93 5.96 -4.22 11.69
N THR A 94 5.27 -4.73 12.71
CA THR A 94 5.14 -4.08 14.03
C THR A 94 6.02 -4.74 15.09
N LYS A 95 6.21 -6.08 15.04
CA LYS A 95 7.08 -6.81 15.98
C LYS A 95 8.56 -6.44 15.87
N GLN A 96 9.01 -5.86 14.75
CA GLN A 96 10.39 -5.39 14.59
C GLN A 96 10.73 -4.13 15.42
N GLY A 97 9.75 -3.48 16.07
CA GLY A 97 9.98 -2.33 16.96
C GLY A 97 10.39 -2.68 18.41
N HIS A 98 10.38 -3.97 18.80
CA HIS A 98 10.81 -4.44 20.14
C HIS A 98 12.12 -5.25 20.05
N ARG A 99 13.20 -4.65 19.52
CA ARG A 99 14.54 -5.14 19.84
C ARG A 99 15.00 -4.46 21.13
N PRO A 100 15.18 -5.18 22.26
CA PRO A 100 15.93 -4.63 23.37
C PRO A 100 17.38 -4.43 22.89
N SER A 101 17.83 -3.17 22.95
CA SER A 101 19.24 -2.79 22.90
C SER A 101 20.01 -3.33 24.09
#